data_AF-A0A5E4ZFD3-F1
#
_entry.id   AF-A0A5E4ZFD3-F1
#
_cell.length_a   1.000
_cell.length_b   1.000
_cell.length_c   1.000
_cell.angle_alpha   90.00
_cell.angle_beta   90.00
_cell.angle_gamma   90.00
#
_symmetry.space_group_name_H-M   'P 1'
#
loop_
_entity.id
_entity.type
_entity.pdbx_description
1 polymer ?
#
loop_
_entity_poly.entity_id
_entity_poly.type
_entity_poly.pdbx_seq_one_letter_code
_entity_poly.pdbx_strand_id
1 'polypeptide(L)'
;MAIIAVMGTALAGLAGCSERGAPPLVLVAPPVPDSTATLQRASANAAAPAEVQARLRPVAAMVNMSHNPTVGEPVTGTYRWMADWPESDSVHGWEAAAGATRIRLVGHAREFVPPASLRGVRVRYCIKPVTGAGEQRLAGYKSCSAWTAVDAARKAPA
;
A
#
# COMPACT_ATOMS: atom_id res chain seq x y z
N MET A 1 -23.93 -30.42 46.67
CA MET A 1 -23.33 -31.74 46.94
C MET A 1 -24.06 -32.77 46.09
N ALA A 2 -23.43 -33.26 45.02
CA ALA A 2 -23.75 -34.52 44.33
C ALA A 2 -22.62 -34.76 43.33
N ILE A 3 -21.78 -35.74 43.65
CA ILE A 3 -20.71 -36.29 42.82
C ILE A 3 -21.31 -37.47 42.07
N ILE A 4 -21.20 -37.51 40.75
CA ILE A 4 -21.17 -38.77 40.00
C ILE A 4 -20.11 -38.63 38.91
N ALA A 5 -18.99 -39.30 39.12
CA ALA A 5 -18.02 -39.66 38.09
C ALA A 5 -18.49 -40.94 37.39
N VAL A 6 -18.14 -41.14 36.11
CA VAL A 6 -17.60 -42.39 35.55
C VAL A 6 -17.00 -42.11 34.16
N MET A 7 -15.77 -42.63 33.99
CA MET A 7 -15.02 -43.16 32.83
C MET A 7 -15.74 -43.20 31.45
N GLY A 8 -15.10 -43.14 30.27
CA GLY A 8 -13.72 -43.33 29.87
C GLY A 8 -13.66 -43.78 28.39
N THR A 9 -12.49 -43.62 27.78
CA THR A 9 -11.94 -44.33 26.61
C THR A 9 -12.41 -44.04 25.17
N ALA A 10 -11.43 -44.22 24.28
CA ALA A 10 -11.32 -43.78 22.90
C ALA A 10 -11.48 -44.94 21.89
N LEU A 11 -11.56 -44.53 20.62
CA LEU A 11 -11.17 -45.21 19.37
C LEU A 11 -12.06 -46.31 18.74
N ALA A 12 -12.19 -46.13 17.43
CA ALA A 12 -12.32 -47.12 16.35
C ALA A 12 -13.69 -47.78 16.09
N GLY A 13 -14.10 -47.73 14.82
CA GLY A 13 -15.25 -48.47 14.31
C GLY A 13 -15.56 -48.16 12.84
N LEU A 14 -14.80 -48.78 11.94
CA LEU A 14 -15.05 -48.84 10.49
C LEU A 14 -16.32 -49.65 10.17
N ALA A 15 -16.76 -49.46 8.93
CA ALA A 15 -17.58 -50.37 8.12
C ALA A 15 -19.10 -50.35 8.36
N GLY A 16 -19.79 -49.71 7.41
CA GLY A 16 -21.20 -49.93 7.12
C GLY A 16 -21.41 -49.94 5.61
N CYS A 17 -20.95 -51.01 4.95
CA CYS A 17 -21.31 -51.33 3.57
C CYS A 17 -22.79 -51.72 3.54
N SER A 18 -23.64 -50.97 2.83
CA SER A 18 -24.95 -51.46 2.41
C SER A 18 -24.88 -51.82 0.94
N GLU A 19 -24.88 -53.12 0.71
CA GLU A 19 -25.12 -53.81 -0.55
C GLU A 19 -26.52 -53.49 -1.12
N ARG A 20 -26.57 -52.98 -2.35
CA ARG A 20 -27.70 -53.20 -3.27
C ARG A 20 -27.14 -53.45 -4.66
N GLY A 21 -27.43 -54.64 -5.18
CA GLY A 21 -26.98 -55.10 -6.48
C GLY A 21 -27.87 -54.71 -7.65
N ALA A 22 -27.23 -54.80 -8.83
CA ALA A 22 -27.72 -54.87 -10.22
C ALA A 22 -27.99 -53.55 -10.99
N PRO A 23 -27.79 -53.51 -12.33
CA PRO A 23 -26.70 -54.02 -13.21
C PRO A 23 -26.04 -52.84 -14.01
N PRO A 24 -25.06 -53.02 -14.94
CA PRO A 24 -24.30 -51.90 -15.48
C PRO A 24 -25.08 -51.15 -16.57
N LEU A 25 -25.37 -49.87 -16.33
CA LEU A 25 -25.70 -48.93 -17.39
C LEU A 25 -24.42 -48.16 -17.73
N VAL A 26 -23.81 -48.50 -18.87
CA VAL A 26 -22.81 -47.65 -19.52
C VAL A 26 -23.56 -46.41 -20.04
N LEU A 27 -23.61 -45.36 -19.22
CA LEU A 27 -23.88 -44.01 -19.72
C LEU A 27 -22.54 -43.38 -20.07
N VAL A 28 -22.29 -43.23 -21.37
CA VAL A 28 -21.27 -42.32 -21.86
C VAL A 28 -21.67 -40.92 -21.38
N ALA A 29 -20.95 -40.39 -20.39
CA ALA A 29 -21.09 -39.00 -20.01
C ALA A 29 -20.66 -38.12 -21.20
N PRO A 30 -21.45 -37.11 -21.61
CA PRO A 30 -20.94 -36.10 -22.52
C PRO A 30 -19.73 -35.42 -21.85
N PRO A 31 -18.71 -35.00 -22.62
CA PRO A 31 -17.55 -34.31 -22.06
C PRO A 31 -18.04 -33.10 -21.27
N VAL A 32 -17.77 -33.11 -19.96
CA VAL A 32 -17.93 -31.93 -19.10
C VAL A 32 -17.04 -30.85 -19.71
N PRO A 33 -17.59 -29.72 -20.19
CA PRO A 33 -16.74 -28.65 -20.68
C PRO A 33 -15.88 -28.15 -19.52
N ASP A 34 -14.56 -28.09 -19.74
CA ASP A 34 -13.52 -27.60 -18.84
C ASP A 34 -13.87 -26.21 -18.27
N SER A 35 -14.69 -26.22 -17.23
CA SER A 35 -15.15 -25.02 -16.53
C SER A 35 -14.04 -24.44 -15.65
N THR A 36 -13.00 -25.23 -15.37
CA THR A 36 -11.77 -24.81 -14.71
C THR A 36 -10.89 -23.97 -15.63
N ALA A 37 -10.77 -24.33 -16.92
CA ALA A 37 -9.96 -23.59 -17.89
C ALA A 37 -10.55 -22.19 -18.18
N THR A 38 -11.88 -22.04 -18.13
CA THR A 38 -12.56 -20.77 -18.29
C THR A 38 -12.47 -19.90 -17.04
N LEU A 39 -12.59 -20.46 -15.83
CA LEU A 39 -12.36 -19.73 -14.57
C LEU A 39 -10.90 -19.26 -14.43
N GLN A 40 -9.94 -20.09 -14.83
CA GLN A 40 -8.51 -19.79 -14.76
C GLN A 40 -8.07 -18.76 -15.82
N ARG A 41 -8.76 -18.70 -16.96
CA ARG A 41 -8.56 -17.66 -17.98
C ARG A 41 -9.30 -16.35 -17.62
N ALA A 42 -10.42 -16.42 -16.90
CA ALA A 42 -11.13 -15.25 -16.39
C ALA A 42 -10.37 -14.58 -15.23
N SER A 43 -9.73 -15.35 -14.33
CA SER A 43 -8.89 -14.79 -13.26
C SER A 43 -7.55 -14.24 -13.75
N ALA A 44 -7.04 -14.75 -14.88
CA ALA A 44 -5.79 -14.26 -15.49
C ALA A 44 -5.93 -12.89 -16.17
N ASN A 45 -7.14 -12.47 -16.57
CA ASN A 45 -7.37 -11.27 -17.37
C ASN A 45 -8.36 -10.26 -16.77
N ALA A 46 -8.99 -10.57 -15.64
CA ALA A 46 -9.86 -9.61 -14.96
C ALA A 46 -8.99 -8.61 -14.16
N ALA A 47 -8.47 -7.59 -14.84
CA ALA A 47 -8.03 -6.39 -14.16
C ALA A 47 -9.19 -5.91 -13.27
N ALA A 48 -8.96 -5.79 -11.96
CA ALA A 48 -10.00 -5.37 -11.04
C ALA A 48 -10.59 -4.02 -11.52
N PRO A 49 -11.91 -3.80 -11.38
CA PRO A 49 -12.54 -2.55 -11.77
C PRO A 49 -11.78 -1.35 -11.20
N ALA A 50 -11.72 -0.24 -11.94
CA ALA A 50 -10.92 0.94 -11.57
C ALA A 50 -11.20 1.45 -10.14
N GLU A 51 -12.43 1.29 -9.65
CA GLU A 51 -12.81 1.63 -8.28
C GLU A 51 -12.13 0.74 -7.23
N VAL A 52 -12.01 -0.57 -7.49
CA VAL A 52 -11.30 -1.51 -6.61
C VAL A 52 -9.80 -1.17 -6.61
N GLN A 53 -9.22 -0.89 -7.78
CA GLN A 53 -7.82 -0.45 -7.84
C GLN A 53 -7.59 0.87 -7.09
N ALA A 54 -8.53 1.82 -7.16
CA ALA A 54 -8.43 3.08 -6.42
C ALA A 54 -8.43 2.86 -4.90
N ARG A 55 -9.24 1.91 -4.39
CA ARG A 55 -9.26 1.54 -2.96
C ARG A 55 -7.97 0.83 -2.51
N LEU A 56 -7.27 0.18 -3.43
CA LEU A 56 -6.00 -0.51 -3.18
C LEU A 56 -4.77 0.40 -3.33
N ARG A 57 -4.93 1.65 -3.75
CA ARG A 57 -3.80 2.56 -3.93
C ARG A 57 -3.15 2.86 -2.57
N PRO A 58 -1.82 2.82 -2.48
CA PRO A 58 -1.14 3.15 -1.24
C PRO A 58 -1.37 4.62 -0.87
N VAL A 59 -1.41 4.90 0.42
CA VAL A 59 -1.61 6.24 0.95
C VAL A 59 -0.44 6.61 1.88
N ALA A 60 0.09 7.81 1.68
CA ALA A 60 0.97 8.47 2.63
C ALA A 60 0.16 9.53 3.40
N ALA A 61 -0.03 9.30 4.69
CA ALA A 61 -0.74 10.20 5.60
C ALA A 61 0.24 10.98 6.47
N MET A 62 -0.26 12.00 7.19
CA MET A 62 0.56 12.79 8.14
C MET A 62 1.87 13.31 7.52
N VAL A 63 1.81 13.75 6.26
CA VAL A 63 2.99 14.23 5.53
C VAL A 63 3.49 15.51 6.17
N ASN A 64 4.72 15.50 6.63
CA ASN A 64 5.33 16.60 7.36
C ASN A 64 6.83 16.72 7.03
N MET A 65 7.49 17.68 7.67
CA MET A 65 8.92 17.89 7.65
C MET A 65 9.49 17.54 9.03
N SER A 66 10.73 17.06 9.10
CA SER A 66 11.36 16.69 10.38
C SER A 66 11.52 17.88 11.33
N HIS A 67 11.65 19.09 10.80
CA HIS A 67 11.68 20.36 11.52
C HIS A 67 11.40 21.51 10.54
N ASN A 68 11.40 22.75 11.04
CA ASN A 68 11.27 23.93 10.20
C ASN A 68 12.48 24.04 9.23
N PRO A 69 12.28 24.25 7.92
CA PRO A 69 13.38 24.32 6.96
C PRO A 69 14.22 25.58 7.18
N THR A 70 15.54 25.42 7.30
CA THR A 70 16.50 26.52 7.44
C THR A 70 17.48 26.51 6.28
N VAL A 71 17.89 27.68 5.77
CA VAL A 71 18.94 27.76 4.74
C VAL A 71 20.21 27.05 5.17
N GLY A 72 20.70 26.14 4.32
CA GLY A 72 21.95 25.41 4.53
C GLY A 72 21.85 24.21 5.48
N GLU A 73 20.67 23.91 6.03
CA GLU A 73 20.47 22.78 6.93
C GLU A 73 19.60 21.68 6.28
N PRO A 74 19.96 20.40 6.44
CA PRO A 74 19.18 19.31 5.88
C PRO A 74 17.87 19.17 6.63
N VAL A 75 16.77 19.15 5.88
CA VAL A 75 15.44 18.80 6.37
C VAL A 75 14.94 17.56 5.64
N THR A 76 14.25 16.68 6.34
CA THR A 76 13.78 15.40 5.79
C THR A 76 12.26 15.37 5.77
N GLY A 77 11.68 14.92 4.67
CA GLY A 77 10.26 14.63 4.58
C GLY A 77 9.86 13.42 5.42
N THR A 78 8.78 13.55 6.19
CA THR A 78 8.22 12.49 7.04
C THR A 78 6.76 12.23 6.65
N TYR A 79 6.30 11.01 6.87
CA TYR A 79 4.92 10.60 6.60
C TYR A 79 4.66 9.27 7.30
N ARG A 80 3.38 8.93 7.43
CA ARG A 80 2.89 7.62 7.87
C ARG A 80 2.43 6.83 6.65
N TRP A 81 3.02 5.65 6.46
CA TRP A 81 2.58 4.69 5.45
C TRP A 81 1.27 4.02 5.89
N MET A 82 0.28 3.98 5.00
CA MET A 82 -1.08 3.49 5.29
C MET A 82 -1.51 2.36 4.34
N ALA A 83 -0.58 1.55 3.86
CA ALA A 83 -0.89 0.34 3.08
C ALA A 83 -0.37 -0.91 3.78
N ASP A 84 -1.08 -2.02 3.59
CA ASP A 84 -0.71 -3.33 4.16
C ASP A 84 0.55 -3.90 3.49
N TRP A 85 0.82 -3.49 2.25
CA TRP A 85 1.97 -3.91 1.48
C TRP A 85 3.17 -2.98 1.72
N PRO A 86 4.41 -3.49 1.66
CA PRO A 86 5.60 -2.66 1.81
C PRO A 86 5.67 -1.51 0.80
N GLU A 87 6.28 -0.42 1.25
CA GLU A 87 6.64 0.68 0.37
C GLU A 87 7.77 0.27 -0.60
N SER A 88 7.75 0.83 -1.80
CA SER A 88 8.73 0.61 -2.86
C SER A 88 9.28 1.94 -3.38
N ASP A 89 9.35 2.15 -4.69
CA ASP A 89 9.91 3.33 -5.34
C ASP A 89 8.97 4.54 -5.28
N SER A 90 8.63 4.98 -4.07
CA SER A 90 7.88 6.22 -3.84
C SER A 90 8.66 7.42 -4.37
N VAL A 91 7.94 8.35 -4.99
CA VAL A 91 8.56 9.55 -5.56
C VAL A 91 8.47 10.68 -4.55
N HIS A 92 9.61 11.25 -4.21
CA HIS A 92 9.73 12.36 -3.27
C HIS A 92 9.91 13.69 -4.02
N GLY A 93 9.47 14.78 -3.41
CA GLY A 93 9.63 16.09 -4.02
C GLY A 93 9.49 17.23 -3.03
N TRP A 94 10.15 18.34 -3.35
CA TRP A 94 10.07 19.60 -2.61
C TRP A 94 9.54 20.67 -3.53
N GLU A 95 8.42 21.28 -3.14
CA GLU A 95 7.80 22.35 -3.89
C GLU A 95 8.05 23.67 -3.17
N ALA A 96 8.32 24.73 -3.93
CA ALA A 96 8.48 26.09 -3.43
C ALA A 96 7.46 27.02 -4.09
N ALA A 97 6.92 27.95 -3.30
CA ALA A 97 5.97 28.95 -3.74
C ALA A 97 6.39 30.33 -3.22
N ALA A 98 6.67 31.25 -4.15
CA ALA A 98 6.91 32.66 -3.85
C ALA A 98 5.61 33.49 -3.75
N GLY A 99 4.45 32.86 -3.97
CA GLY A 99 3.11 33.45 -3.96
C GLY A 99 2.06 32.36 -4.21
N ALA A 100 0.78 32.73 -4.29
CA ALA A 100 -0.31 31.75 -4.34
C ALA A 100 -0.36 30.87 -5.60
N THR A 101 0.21 31.33 -6.73
CA THR A 101 -0.02 30.73 -8.05
C THR A 101 1.20 30.12 -8.71
N ARG A 102 2.42 30.43 -8.24
CA ARG A 102 3.66 29.92 -8.85
C ARG A 102 4.31 28.90 -7.92
N ILE A 103 3.99 27.63 -8.17
CA ILE A 103 4.62 26.48 -7.52
C ILE A 103 5.69 25.94 -8.46
N ARG A 104 6.91 25.78 -7.95
CA ARG A 104 8.03 25.15 -8.66
C ARG A 104 8.57 23.98 -7.85
N LEU A 105 9.04 22.95 -8.54
CA LEU A 105 9.77 21.85 -7.93
C LEU A 105 11.22 22.28 -7.71
N VAL A 106 11.74 22.09 -6.50
CA VAL A 106 13.08 22.51 -6.06
C VAL A 106 13.94 21.37 -5.53
N GLY A 107 13.37 20.17 -5.42
CA GLY A 107 14.07 18.96 -5.00
C GLY A 107 13.27 17.71 -5.33
N HIS A 108 13.95 16.58 -5.47
CA HIS A 108 13.38 15.27 -5.85
C HIS A 108 13.70 14.14 -4.85
N ALA A 109 14.40 14.48 -3.76
CA ALA A 109 14.80 13.53 -2.74
C ALA A 109 13.96 13.71 -1.48
N ARG A 110 14.00 12.70 -0.60
CA ARG A 110 13.35 12.77 0.71
C ARG A 110 14.01 13.80 1.62
N GLU A 111 15.34 13.91 1.55
CA GLU A 111 16.12 14.96 2.21
C GLU A 111 16.32 16.14 1.25
N PHE A 112 16.35 17.35 1.81
CA PHE A 112 16.56 18.58 1.07
C PHE A 112 17.34 19.59 1.91
N VAL A 113 18.26 20.31 1.28
CA VAL A 113 18.99 21.42 1.88
C VAL A 113 18.53 22.71 1.20
N PRO A 114 17.72 23.56 1.85
CA PRO A 114 17.25 24.81 1.26
C PRO A 114 18.43 25.74 0.92
N PRO A 115 18.59 26.16 -0.34
CA PRO A 115 19.61 27.14 -0.70
C PRO A 115 19.22 28.54 -0.24
N ALA A 116 20.20 29.46 -0.19
CA ALA A 116 19.98 30.85 0.23
C ALA A 116 18.89 31.58 -0.58
N SER A 117 18.70 31.21 -1.85
CA SER A 117 17.66 31.77 -2.72
C SER A 117 16.23 31.41 -2.31
N LEU A 118 16.04 30.47 -1.37
CA LEU A 118 14.74 30.12 -0.82
C LEU A 118 14.43 30.81 0.51
N ARG A 119 15.32 31.64 1.06
CA ARG A 119 15.06 32.36 2.32
C ARG A 119 13.72 33.12 2.24
N GLY A 120 12.84 32.86 3.19
CA GLY A 120 11.49 33.47 3.27
C GLY A 120 10.48 32.93 2.25
N VAL A 121 10.90 32.08 1.30
CA VAL A 121 10.00 31.40 0.37
C VAL A 121 9.30 30.26 1.10
N ARG A 122 8.03 30.02 0.79
CA ARG A 122 7.31 28.88 1.38
C ARG A 122 7.66 27.61 0.62
N VAL A 123 7.99 26.55 1.34
CA VAL A 123 8.23 25.22 0.81
C VAL A 123 7.29 24.20 1.42
N ARG A 124 7.09 23.08 0.73
CA ARG A 124 6.44 21.89 1.26
C ARG A 124 7.10 20.64 0.73
N TYR A 125 7.06 19.59 1.54
CA TYR A 125 7.45 18.25 1.12
C TYR A 125 6.22 17.53 0.52
N CYS A 126 6.42 16.83 -0.59
CA CYS A 126 5.41 16.03 -1.25
C CYS A 126 5.93 14.62 -1.52
N ILE A 127 5.02 13.65 -1.48
CA ILE A 127 5.29 12.25 -1.80
C ILE A 127 4.19 11.69 -2.69
N LYS A 128 4.58 10.88 -3.67
CA LYS A 128 3.69 9.99 -4.42
C LYS A 128 4.01 8.56 -4.01
N PRO A 129 3.20 7.94 -3.14
CA PRO A 129 3.48 6.63 -2.58
C PRO A 129 3.38 5.54 -3.65
N VAL A 130 4.25 4.53 -3.59
CA VAL A 130 4.25 3.40 -4.53
C VAL A 130 4.46 2.10 -3.76
N THR A 131 3.71 1.06 -4.14
CA THR A 131 3.91 -0.32 -3.68
C THR A 131 3.98 -1.28 -4.86
N GLY A 132 4.53 -2.47 -4.62
CA GLY A 132 4.70 -3.51 -5.63
C GLY A 132 5.82 -3.23 -6.64
N ALA A 133 5.93 -4.12 -7.63
CA ALA A 133 6.93 -4.05 -8.70
C ALA A 133 6.35 -4.60 -10.01
N GLY A 134 6.94 -4.22 -11.15
CA GLY A 134 6.49 -4.66 -12.47
C GLY A 134 5.00 -4.38 -12.72
N GLU A 135 4.28 -5.39 -13.17
CA GLU A 135 2.83 -5.34 -13.46
C GLU A 135 1.95 -5.13 -12.20
N GLN A 136 2.47 -5.41 -11.01
CA GLN A 136 1.76 -5.21 -9.74
C GLN A 136 2.06 -3.84 -9.10
N ARG A 137 2.74 -2.95 -9.84
CA ARG A 137 3.09 -1.61 -9.33
C ARG A 137 1.85 -0.75 -9.22
N LEU A 138 1.55 -0.31 -8.00
CA LEU A 138 0.43 0.59 -7.71
C LEU A 138 0.94 1.90 -7.14
N ALA A 139 0.60 3.01 -7.80
CA ALA A 139 0.93 4.35 -7.34
C ALA A 139 -0.29 5.03 -6.71
N GLY A 140 -0.10 5.68 -5.57
CA GLY A 140 -1.12 6.51 -4.93
C GLY A 140 -1.16 7.93 -5.45
N TYR A 141 -2.05 8.72 -4.85
CA TYR A 141 -2.15 10.15 -5.09
C TYR A 141 -1.04 10.91 -4.37
N LYS A 142 -0.68 12.08 -4.92
CA LYS A 142 0.30 12.96 -4.29
C LYS A 142 -0.27 13.52 -2.98
N SER A 143 0.44 13.32 -1.89
CA SER A 143 0.18 13.95 -0.59
C SER A 143 1.31 14.93 -0.28
N CYS A 144 0.98 16.08 0.29
CA CYS A 144 1.97 17.10 0.64
C CYS A 144 1.76 17.59 2.07
N SER A 145 2.86 18.03 2.69
CA SER A 145 2.82 18.76 3.95
C SER A 145 2.17 20.13 3.77
N ALA A 146 1.89 20.80 4.91
CA ALA A 146 1.59 22.22 4.91
C ALA A 146 2.76 23.04 4.35
N TRP A 147 2.43 24.23 3.85
CA TRP A 147 3.40 25.21 3.37
C TRP A 147 4.06 25.96 4.52
N THR A 148 5.39 25.95 4.56
CA THR A 148 6.20 26.53 5.64
C THR A 148 7.29 27.44 5.07
N ALA A 149 7.51 28.60 5.66
CA ALA A 149 8.56 29.52 5.22
C ALA A 149 9.95 28.99 5.60
N VAL A 150 10.94 29.18 4.71
CA VAL A 150 12.33 28.83 5.00
C VAL A 150 13.01 29.91 5.83
N ASP A 151 13.57 29.54 6.97
CA ASP A 151 14.30 30.42 7.86
C ASP A 151 15.68 30.81 7.31
N ALA A 152 16.21 31.93 7.80
CA ALA A 152 17.59 32.32 7.54
C ALA A 152 18.56 31.33 8.19
N ALA A 153 19.76 31.17 7.62
CA ALA A 153 20.81 30.35 8.19
C ALA A 153 21.05 30.71 9.67
N ARG A 154 21.17 29.68 10.53
CA ARG A 154 21.50 29.90 11.94
C ARG A 154 22.87 30.55 12.04
N LYS A 155 22.96 31.68 12.72
CA LYS A 155 24.23 32.31 13.04
C LYS A 155 24.94 31.42 14.06
N ALA A 156 26.18 31.01 13.79
CA ALA A 156 26.96 30.30 14.79
C ALA A 156 27.12 31.18 16.05
N PRO A 157 27.03 30.60 17.26
CA PRO A 157 27.37 31.34 18.47
C PRO A 157 28.85 31.77 18.38
N ALA A 158 29.10 33.03 18.76
CA ALA A 158 30.43 33.64 18.80
C ALA A 158 31.24 33.11 19.99
#